data_AF-A0A951T633-F1
#
_entry.id   AF-A0A951T633-F1
#
_cell.length_a   1.000
_cell.length_b   1.000
_cell.length_c   1.000
_cell.angle_alpha   90.00
_cell.angle_beta   90.00
_cell.angle_gamma   90.00
#
_symmetry.space_group_name_H-M   'P 1'
#
loop_
_entity.id
_entity.type
_entity.pdbx_description
1 polymer ?
#
loop_
_entity_poly.entity_id
_entity_poly.type
_entity_poly.pdbx_seq_one_letter_code
_entity_poly.pdbx_strand_id
1 'polypeptide(L)' 'MTQTERFTGIVKKAGYKSLGQWAAQNGYARTTVYQTIYVWGERDTERPLGGLARQVMGALRALESEQGRQG' A
#
# COMPACT_ATOMS: atom_id res chain seq x y z
N MET A 1 15.89 1.29 0.96
CA MET A 1 14.51 1.53 1.45
C MET A 1 13.70 0.28 1.16
N THR A 2 13.11 -0.34 2.18
CA THR A 2 12.24 -1.51 2.05
C THR A 2 10.91 -1.11 1.42
N GLN A 3 10.18 -2.06 0.80
CA GLN A 3 8.85 -1.77 0.25
C GLN A 3 7.86 -1.30 1.32
N THR A 4 7.95 -1.86 2.54
CA THR A 4 7.16 -1.40 3.67
C THR A 4 7.46 0.05 4.02
N GLU A 5 8.74 0.47 3.99
CA GLU A 5 9.12 1.88 4.20
C GLU A 5 8.59 2.78 3.09
N ARG A 6 8.67 2.35 1.81
CA ARG A 6 8.10 3.09 0.66
C ARG A 6 6.61 3.35 0.86
N PHE A 7 5.82 2.30 1.06
CA PHE A 7 4.37 2.43 1.28
C PHE A 7 4.02 3.15 2.59
N THR A 8 4.86 3.02 3.63
CA THR A 8 4.71 3.83 4.85
C THR A 8 4.93 5.32 4.58
N GLY A 9 5.90 5.67 3.75
CA GLY A 9 6.13 7.06 3.32
C GLY A 9 4.94 7.61 2.53
N ILE A 10 4.39 6.82 1.61
CA ILE A 10 3.25 7.20 0.77
C ILE A 10 2.01 7.47 1.61
N VAL A 11 1.63 6.54 2.51
CA VAL A 11 0.46 6.75 3.37
C VAL A 11 0.66 7.93 4.33
N LYS A 12 1.90 8.20 4.77
CA LYS A 12 2.21 9.39 5.58
C LYS A 12 2.01 10.69 4.80
N LYS A 13 2.45 10.75 3.55
CA LYS A 13 2.19 11.91 2.67
C LYS A 13 0.69 12.13 2.47
N ALA A 14 -0.07 11.05 2.36
CA ALA A 14 -1.53 11.08 2.28
C ALA A 14 -2.24 11.40 3.63
N GLY A 15 -1.50 11.74 4.70
CA GLY A 15 -2.07 12.18 5.98
C GLY A 15 -2.34 11.08 7.00
N TYR A 16 -2.00 9.82 6.71
CA TYR A 16 -2.14 8.73 7.67
C TYR A 16 -0.92 8.66 8.60
N LYS A 17 -1.11 8.42 9.90
CA LYS A 17 0.01 8.31 10.88
C LYS A 17 0.89 7.09 10.62
N SER A 18 0.30 5.99 10.14
CA SER A 18 1.01 4.75 9.85
C SER A 18 0.28 3.89 8.83
N LEU A 19 1.00 2.92 8.24
CA LEU A 19 0.43 1.90 7.37
C LEU A 19 -0.62 1.05 8.08
N GLY A 20 -0.47 0.81 9.39
CA GLY A 20 -1.48 0.13 10.20
C GLY A 20 -2.77 0.93 10.37
N GLN A 21 -2.67 2.26 10.56
CA GLN A 21 -3.85 3.13 10.61
C GLN A 21 -4.55 3.17 9.25
N TRP A 22 -3.78 3.33 8.16
CA TRP A 22 -4.31 3.28 6.80
C TRP A 22 -5.07 1.97 6.54
N ALA A 23 -4.49 0.83 6.93
CA ALA A 23 -5.13 -0.47 6.80
C ALA A 23 -6.48 -0.52 7.53
N ALA A 24 -6.52 -0.11 8.79
CA ALA A 24 -7.74 -0.12 9.59
C ALA A 24 -8.84 0.80 9.01
N GLN A 25 -8.49 2.00 8.55
CA GLN A 25 -9.45 2.94 7.96
C GLN A 25 -10.00 2.47 6.60
N ASN A 26 -9.24 1.63 5.88
CA ASN A 26 -9.66 1.07 4.61
C ASN A 26 -10.25 -0.35 4.74
N GLY A 27 -10.52 -0.82 5.97
CA GLY A 27 -11.16 -2.12 6.22
C GLY A 27 -10.25 -3.33 6.04
N TYR A 28 -8.93 -3.16 6.08
CA TYR A 28 -7.96 -4.24 5.94
C TYR A 28 -7.33 -4.64 7.26
N ALA A 29 -7.09 -5.95 7.44
CA ALA A 29 -6.25 -6.44 8.52
C ALA A 29 -4.79 -6.00 8.30
N ARG A 30 -4.17 -5.48 9.36
CA ARG A 30 -2.78 -5.00 9.32
C ARG A 30 -1.83 -6.08 8.78
N THR A 31 -1.90 -7.30 9.31
CA THR A 31 -1.04 -8.42 8.89
C THR A 31 -1.18 -8.72 7.40
N THR A 32 -2.41 -8.72 6.87
CA THR A 32 -2.69 -8.91 5.44
C THR A 32 -2.02 -7.85 4.57
N VAL A 33 -2.07 -6.57 4.99
CA VAL A 33 -1.42 -5.48 4.24
C VAL A 33 0.09 -5.65 4.20
N TYR A 34 0.73 -5.92 5.35
CA TYR A 34 2.18 -6.09 5.42
C TYR A 34 2.65 -7.30 4.62
N GLN A 35 1.95 -8.44 4.71
CA GLN A 35 2.27 -9.63 3.92
C GLN A 35 2.06 -9.38 2.42
N THR A 36 0.99 -8.66 2.06
CA THR A 36 0.73 -8.30 0.65
C THR A 36 1.87 -7.45 0.09
N ILE A 37 2.32 -6.43 0.83
CA ILE A 37 3.45 -5.58 0.41
C ILE A 37 4.74 -6.39 0.33
N TYR A 38 4.98 -7.29 1.28
CA TYR A 38 6.17 -8.14 1.25
C TYR A 38 6.22 -9.02 -0.01
N VAL A 39 5.08 -9.59 -0.43
CA VAL A 39 5.01 -10.51 -1.57
C VAL A 39 4.93 -9.76 -2.92
N TRP A 40 4.19 -8.66 -2.98
CA TRP A 40 3.80 -7.99 -4.24
C TRP A 40 4.33 -6.56 -4.39
N GLY A 41 4.95 -6.00 -3.36
CA GLY A 41 5.44 -4.62 -3.35
C GLY A 41 6.57 -4.36 -4.35
N GLU A 42 7.36 -5.39 -4.68
CA GLU A 42 8.46 -5.30 -5.66
C GLU A 42 8.03 -5.61 -7.09
N ARG A 43 6.84 -6.17 -7.27
CA ARG A 43 6.38 -6.65 -8.58
C ARG A 43 5.65 -5.53 -9.30
N ASP A 44 6.35 -4.53 -9.80
CA ASP A 44 5.70 -3.36 -10.42
C ASP A 44 4.91 -3.72 -11.70
N THR A 45 5.39 -4.71 -12.46
CA THR A 45 4.74 -5.20 -13.70
C THR A 45 3.64 -6.23 -13.46
N GLU A 46 3.63 -6.91 -12.31
CA GLU A 46 2.65 -7.94 -11.99
C GLU A 46 1.66 -7.45 -10.92
N ARG A 47 0.42 -7.89 -11.03
CA ARG A 47 -0.60 -7.62 -10.01
C ARG A 47 -1.11 -8.95 -9.47
N PRO A 48 -1.51 -9.00 -8.19
CA PRO A 48 -2.22 -10.16 -7.67
C PRO A 48 -3.44 -10.44 -8.56
N LEU A 49 -3.62 -11.69 -8.98
CA LEU A 49 -4.66 -12.08 -9.92
C LEU A 49 -6.08 -11.77 -9.39
N GLY A 50 -6.27 -11.77 -8.07
CA GLY A 50 -7.52 -11.39 -7.41
C GLY A 50 -7.42 -11.29 -5.89
N GLY A 51 -8.56 -11.09 -5.24
CA GLY A 51 -8.70 -11.11 -3.77
C GLY A 51 -8.18 -9.85 -3.06
N LEU A 52 -8.02 -9.96 -1.73
CA LEU A 52 -7.59 -8.86 -0.86
C LEU A 52 -6.23 -8.29 -1.27
N ALA A 53 -5.29 -9.13 -1.71
CA ALA A 53 -3.98 -8.65 -2.14
C ALA A 53 -4.09 -7.68 -3.34
N ARG A 54 -4.97 -7.96 -4.30
CA ARG A 54 -5.22 -7.09 -5.46
C ARG A 54 -5.81 -5.75 -5.02
N GLN A 55 -6.77 -5.78 -4.10
CA GLN A 55 -7.42 -4.57 -3.59
C GLN A 55 -6.42 -3.71 -2.82
N VAL A 56 -5.62 -4.31 -1.93
CA VAL A 56 -4.58 -3.62 -1.16
C VAL A 56 -3.53 -2.99 -2.07
N MET A 57 -2.93 -3.75 -3.00
CA MET A 57 -1.92 -3.19 -3.90
C MET A 57 -2.50 -2.15 -4.85
N GLY A 58 -3.74 -2.34 -5.31
CA GLY A 58 -4.45 -1.36 -6.14
C GLY A 58 -4.63 -0.03 -5.40
N ALA A 59 -5.13 -0.07 -4.17
CA ALA A 59 -5.33 1.11 -3.35
C ALA A 59 -4.00 1.81 -3.03
N LEU A 60 -2.96 1.06 -2.65
CA LEU A 60 -1.64 1.63 -2.33
C LEU A 60 -0.96 2.29 -3.55
N ARG A 61 -1.04 1.68 -4.73
CA ARG A 61 -0.47 2.25 -5.96
C ARG A 61 -1.28 3.44 -6.49
N ALA A 62 -2.60 3.42 -6.33
CA ALA A 62 -3.44 4.58 -6.62
C ALA A 62 -3.03 5.77 -5.73
N LEU A 63 -2.89 5.51 -4.43
CA LEU A 63 -2.44 6.52 -3.46
C LEU A 63 -1.04 7.04 -3.83
N GLU A 64 -0.11 6.16 -4.19
CA GLU A 64 1.23 6.56 -4.65
C GLU A 64 1.17 7.48 -5.88
N SER A 65 0.35 7.13 -6.88
CA SER A 65 0.19 7.94 -8.08
C SER A 65 -0.42 9.32 -7.79
N GLU A 66 -1.35 9.41 -6.85
CA GLU A 66 -1.92 10.68 -6.39
C GLU A 66 -0.86 11.56 -5.72
N GLN A 67 -0.06 10.98 -4.81
CA GLN A 67 1.02 11.70 -4.13
C GLN A 67 2.16 12.11 -5.08
N GLY A 68 2.41 11.32 -6.14
CA GLY A 68 3.39 11.64 -7.17
C GLY A 68 2.96 12.76 -8.13
N ARG A 69 1.65 13.02 -8.26
CA ARG A 69 1.11 14.14 -9.06
C ARG A 69 1.09 15.47 -8.32
N GLN A 70 1.17 15.44 -7.00
CA GLN A 70 1.12 16.63 -6.13
C GLN A 70 2.50 17.19 -5.77
N GLY A 71 3.57 16.56 -6.25
CA GLY A 71 4.96 16.95 -6.01
C GLY A 71 5.61 17.61 -7.21
#